data_AF-A0A3A1WUG1-F1
#
_entry.id   AF-A0A3A1WUG1-F1
#
_cell.length_a   1.000
_cell.length_b   1.000
_cell.length_c   1.000
_cell.angle_alpha   90.00
_cell.angle_beta   90.00
_cell.angle_gamma   90.00
#
_symmetry.space_group_name_H-M   'P 1'
#
loop_
_entity.id
_entity.type
_entity.pdbx_description
1 polymer ?
#
loop_
_entity_poly.entity_id
_entity_poly.type
_entity_poly.pdbx_seq_one_letter_code
_entity_poly.pdbx_strand_id
1 'polypeptide(L)'
;MAGHRGVDLAAPTGTLLFAPADGVISFAGKVAGKSVVTIRHGELTSTFEPAVTKFSVGVSVKQGQNFAHVEGGSDHCKNTCVQWGLKRKNRTYANPVGMTARRRIVLKPVE
;
A
#
# COMPACT_ATOMS: atom_id res chain seq x y z
N MET A 1 5.25 22.93 0.77
CA MET A 1 4.98 21.98 1.89
C MET A 1 5.18 20.57 1.40
N ALA A 2 5.99 19.78 2.11
CA ALA A 2 6.19 18.37 1.80
C ALA A 2 4.88 17.63 2.09
N GLY A 3 4.08 17.36 1.05
CA GLY A 3 2.90 16.51 1.19
C GLY A 3 3.33 15.15 1.75
N HIS A 4 2.62 14.64 2.75
CA HIS A 4 2.84 13.30 3.29
C HIS A 4 2.74 12.30 2.14
N ARG A 5 3.90 11.78 1.69
CA ARG A 5 4.04 10.92 0.50
C ARG A 5 3.52 9.51 0.73
N GLY A 6 3.20 9.20 1.98
CA GLY A 6 2.68 7.95 2.47
C GLY A 6 2.19 8.08 3.91
N VAL A 7 1.72 6.98 4.47
CA VAL A 7 1.32 6.83 5.87
C VAL A 7 2.00 5.60 6.45
N ASP A 8 2.52 5.73 7.67
CA ASP A 8 3.09 4.60 8.40
C ASP A 8 2.02 3.98 9.28
N LEU A 9 1.80 2.67 9.12
CA LEU A 9 0.81 1.90 9.86
C LEU A 9 1.53 0.90 10.75
N ALA A 10 1.18 0.85 12.03
CA ALA A 10 1.75 -0.12 12.97
C ALA A 10 1.45 -1.55 12.48
N ALA A 11 2.49 -2.30 12.17
CA ALA A 11 2.43 -3.62 11.57
C ALA A 11 3.74 -4.38 11.89
N PRO A 12 3.74 -5.28 12.88
CA PRO A 12 4.88 -6.14 13.16
C PRO A 12 5.27 -7.01 11.96
N THR A 13 6.51 -7.49 11.93
CA THR A 13 6.94 -8.51 10.95
C THR A 13 5.98 -9.70 10.92
N GLY A 14 5.66 -10.18 9.71
CA GLY A 14 4.68 -11.24 9.47
C GLY A 14 3.23 -10.74 9.31
N THR A 15 2.93 -9.47 9.60
CA THR A 15 1.59 -8.91 9.40
C THR A 15 1.16 -9.03 7.95
N LEU A 16 -0.05 -9.57 7.73
CA LEU A 16 -0.62 -9.71 6.38
C LEU A 16 -1.02 -8.35 5.81
N LEU A 17 -0.75 -8.14 4.53
CA LEU A 17 -1.11 -6.95 3.77
C LEU A 17 -2.19 -7.29 2.74
N PHE A 18 -3.25 -6.50 2.75
CA PHE A 18 -4.41 -6.69 1.88
C PHE A 18 -4.47 -5.57 0.84
N ALA A 19 -4.81 -5.92 -0.40
CA ALA A 19 -4.84 -4.96 -1.49
C ALA A 19 -5.96 -3.92 -1.24
N PRO A 20 -5.65 -2.61 -1.26
CA PRO A 20 -6.63 -1.58 -0.92
C PRO A 20 -7.70 -1.40 -2.01
N ALA A 21 -7.41 -1.83 -3.23
CA ALA A 21 -8.29 -1.83 -4.40
C ALA A 21 -7.83 -2.90 -5.40
N ASP A 22 -8.68 -3.22 -6.37
CA ASP A 22 -8.31 -4.05 -7.53
C ASP A 22 -7.09 -3.45 -8.25
N GLY A 23 -6.19 -4.30 -8.73
CA GLY A 23 -5.00 -3.84 -9.44
C GLY A 23 -4.10 -4.96 -9.91
N VAL A 24 -2.89 -4.58 -10.33
CA VAL A 24 -1.86 -5.50 -10.82
C VAL A 24 -0.57 -5.24 -10.08
N ILE A 25 0.11 -6.30 -9.62
CA ILE A 25 1.46 -6.20 -9.05
C ILE A 25 2.39 -5.65 -10.15
N SER A 26 2.89 -4.43 -9.97
CA SER A 26 3.76 -3.76 -10.94
C SER A 26 5.24 -3.80 -10.55
N PHE A 27 5.54 -4.10 -9.29
CA PHE A 27 6.90 -4.31 -8.79
C PHE A 27 6.90 -5.20 -7.55
N ALA A 28 7.88 -6.08 -7.44
CA ALA A 28 8.20 -6.84 -6.24
C ALA A 28 9.72 -7.04 -6.18
N GLY A 29 10.39 -6.48 -5.17
CA GLY A 29 11.85 -6.55 -5.09
C GLY A 29 12.46 -5.60 -4.07
N LYS A 30 13.78 -5.39 -4.16
CA LYS A 30 14.55 -4.52 -3.26
C LYS A 30 14.67 -3.10 -3.85
N VAL A 31 14.45 -2.08 -3.02
CA VAL A 31 14.76 -0.68 -3.33
C VAL A 31 15.58 -0.11 -2.16
N ALA A 32 16.79 0.38 -2.43
CA ALA A 32 17.70 0.89 -1.40
C ALA A 32 17.85 -0.08 -0.18
N GLY A 33 17.90 -1.39 -0.44
CA GLY A 33 18.03 -2.44 0.59
C GLY A 33 16.72 -2.92 1.23
N LYS A 34 15.60 -2.21 1.02
CA LYS A 34 14.29 -2.50 1.62
C LYS A 34 13.41 -3.32 0.69
N SER A 35 12.61 -4.23 1.25
CA SER A 35 11.67 -5.03 0.47
C SER A 35 10.44 -4.21 0.12
N VAL A 36 10.09 -4.12 -1.17
CA VAL A 36 9.02 -3.26 -1.66
C VAL A 36 8.10 -4.05 -2.59
N VAL A 37 6.79 -3.85 -2.41
CA VAL A 37 5.76 -4.31 -3.36
C VAL A 37 4.93 -3.14 -3.82
N THR A 38 4.64 -3.07 -5.12
CA THR A 38 3.81 -2.03 -5.73
C THR A 38 2.63 -2.63 -6.46
N ILE A 39 1.44 -2.04 -6.28
CA ILE A 39 0.22 -2.37 -7.01
C ILE A 39 -0.21 -1.15 -7.83
N ARG A 40 -0.50 -1.36 -9.11
CA ARG A 40 -1.09 -0.36 -10.00
C ARG A 40 -2.61 -0.54 -10.08
N HIS A 41 -3.35 0.52 -9.77
CA HIS A 41 -4.81 0.61 -9.73
C HIS A 41 -5.32 1.56 -10.84
N GLY A 42 -4.87 1.36 -12.08
CA GLY A 42 -5.10 2.32 -13.17
C GLY A 42 -4.23 3.57 -13.04
N GLU A 43 -4.83 4.72 -12.75
CA GLU A 43 -4.15 6.03 -12.64
C GLU A 43 -3.45 6.24 -11.27
N LEU A 44 -3.71 5.35 -10.31
CA LEU A 44 -3.08 5.34 -8.99
C LEU A 44 -2.12 4.16 -8.82
N THR A 45 -1.10 4.36 -8.00
CA THR A 45 -0.11 3.35 -7.65
C THR A 45 0.11 3.34 -6.15
N SER A 46 -0.09 2.18 -5.53
CA SER A 46 0.16 1.93 -4.11
C SER A 46 1.51 1.24 -3.94
N THR A 47 2.35 1.74 -3.04
CA THR A 47 3.66 1.14 -2.72
C THR A 47 3.72 0.83 -1.23
N PHE A 48 4.25 -0.35 -0.89
CA PHE A 48 4.34 -0.86 0.47
C PHE A 48 5.79 -1.23 0.79
N GLU A 49 6.33 -0.70 1.89
CA GLU A 49 7.63 -1.11 2.45
C GLU A 49 7.57 -1.15 3.99
N PRO A 50 8.21 -2.13 4.67
CA PRO A 50 8.80 -3.32 4.10
C PRO A 50 7.72 -4.36 3.76
N ALA A 51 7.72 -4.89 2.54
CA ALA A 51 6.74 -5.88 2.09
C ALA A 51 7.36 -6.94 1.18
N VAL A 52 6.93 -8.19 1.35
CA VAL A 52 7.31 -9.34 0.50
C VAL A 52 6.04 -10.01 -0.02
N THR A 53 6.04 -10.38 -1.29
CA THR A 53 4.93 -11.08 -1.95
C THR A 53 5.41 -12.37 -2.63
N LYS A 54 4.55 -13.39 -2.64
CA LYS A 54 4.74 -14.60 -3.45
C LYS A 54 4.23 -14.44 -4.89
N PHE A 55 3.54 -13.34 -5.19
CA PHE A 55 2.99 -13.11 -6.52
C PHE A 55 4.04 -12.51 -7.45
N SER A 56 4.12 -13.03 -8.67
CA SER A 56 4.95 -12.45 -9.72
C SER A 56 4.40 -11.10 -10.18
N VAL A 57 5.29 -10.25 -10.72
CA VAL A 57 4.89 -9.03 -11.43
C VAL A 57 3.97 -9.39 -12.59
N GLY A 58 2.91 -8.61 -12.78
CA GLY A 58 1.85 -8.86 -13.77
C GLY A 58 0.63 -9.59 -13.22
N VAL A 59 0.69 -10.16 -12.02
CA VAL A 59 -0.46 -10.82 -11.39
C VAL A 59 -1.51 -9.79 -10.95
N SER A 60 -2.76 -10.04 -11.31
CA SER A 60 -3.92 -9.29 -10.84
C SER A 60 -4.26 -9.64 -9.40
N VAL A 61 -4.58 -8.62 -8.60
CA VAL A 61 -5.07 -8.76 -7.23
C VAL A 61 -6.42 -8.07 -7.08
N LYS A 62 -7.28 -8.64 -6.25
CA LYS A 62 -8.59 -8.08 -5.91
C LYS A 62 -8.54 -7.27 -4.62
N GLN A 63 -9.39 -6.26 -4.51
CA GLN A 63 -9.57 -5.55 -3.26
C GLN A 63 -9.82 -6.52 -2.10
N GLY A 64 -9.12 -6.34 -0.99
CA GLY A 64 -9.21 -7.21 0.18
C GLY A 64 -8.49 -8.56 0.02
N GLN A 65 -7.83 -8.83 -1.11
CA GLN A 65 -6.99 -10.00 -1.27
C GLN A 65 -5.68 -9.82 -0.48
N ASN A 66 -5.30 -10.84 0.29
CA ASN A 66 -3.95 -10.92 0.85
C ASN A 66 -2.95 -11.05 -0.30
N PHE A 67 -2.11 -10.04 -0.48
CA PHE A 67 -1.12 -10.01 -1.55
C PHE A 67 0.32 -10.10 -1.05
N ALA A 68 0.57 -9.79 0.22
CA ALA A 68 1.92 -9.70 0.78
C ALA A 68 1.90 -9.81 2.30
N HIS A 69 3.07 -9.86 2.91
CA HIS A 69 3.25 -9.69 4.35
C HIS A 69 4.41 -8.73 4.64
N VAL A 70 4.41 -8.16 5.84
CA VAL A 70 5.48 -7.26 6.31
C VAL A 70 6.74 -8.06 6.60
N GLU A 71 7.81 -7.81 5.86
CA GLU A 71 9.10 -8.47 6.06
C GLU A 71 10.26 -7.63 5.56
N GLY A 72 11.31 -7.52 6.39
CA GLY A 72 12.49 -6.70 6.13
C GLY A 72 12.60 -5.52 7.08
N GLY A 73 13.59 -4.66 6.81
CA GLY A 73 13.84 -3.46 7.60
C GLY A 73 13.20 -2.20 7.01
N SER A 74 12.90 -1.24 7.87
CA SER A 74 12.52 0.13 7.58
C SER A 74 13.53 1.07 8.25
N ASP A 75 13.81 2.21 7.60
CA ASP A 75 14.64 3.29 8.11
C ASP A 75 13.81 4.42 8.76
N HIS A 76 12.49 4.39 8.62
CA HIS A 76 11.57 5.41 9.11
C HIS A 76 10.77 4.94 10.35
N CYS A 77 10.86 3.66 10.71
CA CYS A 77 10.30 3.13 11.95
C CYS A 77 11.17 2.03 12.56
N LYS A 78 10.90 1.66 13.82
CA LYS A 78 11.61 0.58 14.54
C LYS A 78 11.28 -0.83 14.02
N ASN A 79 11.09 -1.02 12.72
CA ASN A 79 10.68 -2.27 12.06
C ASN A 79 9.32 -2.86 12.50
N THR A 80 8.46 -2.03 13.09
CA THR A 80 7.10 -2.40 13.53
C THR A 80 6.05 -1.64 12.75
N CYS A 81 6.33 -1.31 11.49
CA CYS A 81 5.40 -0.59 10.64
C CYS A 81 5.50 -1.04 9.18
N VAL A 82 4.46 -0.69 8.42
CA VAL A 82 4.50 -0.62 6.97
C VAL A 82 4.21 0.81 6.54
N GLN A 83 5.06 1.38 5.69
CA GLN A 83 4.78 2.60 4.95
C GLN A 83 3.93 2.25 3.73
N TRP A 84 2.76 2.88 3.63
CA TRP A 84 1.93 2.87 2.44
C TRP A 84 1.99 4.21 1.72
N GLY A 85 2.64 4.23 0.56
CA GLY A 85 2.69 5.39 -0.35
C GLY A 85 1.63 5.31 -1.45
N LEU A 86 1.09 6.46 -1.85
CA LEU A 86 0.14 6.57 -2.97
C LEU A 86 0.61 7.64 -3.97
N LYS A 87 0.70 7.25 -5.24
CA LYS A 87 1.19 8.09 -6.32
C LYS A 87 0.23 8.09 -7.49
N ARG A 88 0.00 9.27 -8.09
CA ARG A 88 -0.72 9.42 -9.35
C ARG A 88 0.21 9.25 -10.54
N LYS A 89 -0.33 8.85 -11.69
CA LYS A 89 0.41 8.68 -12.95
C LYS A 89 1.23 9.90 -13.37
N ASN A 90 0.75 11.12 -13.10
CA ASN A 90 1.49 12.37 -13.33
C ASN A 90 2.65 12.62 -12.34
N ARG A 91 3.06 11.60 -11.58
CA ARG A 91 4.11 11.61 -10.56
C ARG A 91 3.83 12.52 -9.36
N THR A 92 2.62 13.06 -9.22
CA THR A 92 2.21 13.75 -7.99
C THR A 92 1.84 12.74 -6.90
N TYR A 93 2.21 13.03 -5.66
CA TYR A 93 1.82 12.22 -4.52
C TYR A 93 0.38 12.54 -4.13
N ALA A 94 -0.40 11.51 -3.82
CA ALA A 94 -1.72 11.64 -3.23
C ALA A 94 -1.60 11.38 -1.72
N ASN A 95 -2.29 12.16 -0.90
CA ASN A 95 -2.33 11.92 0.55
C ASN A 95 -3.23 10.70 0.85
N PRO A 96 -2.68 9.57 1.34
CA PRO A 96 -3.46 8.35 1.56
C PRO A 96 -4.23 8.35 2.89
N VAL A 97 -4.03 9.33 3.78
CA VAL A 97 -4.67 9.36 5.11
C VAL A 97 -6.20 9.32 5.01
N GLY A 98 -6.79 9.96 4.00
CA GLY A 98 -8.25 9.90 3.77
C GLY A 98 -8.79 8.52 3.36
N MET A 99 -7.91 7.56 3.10
CA MET A 99 -8.19 6.18 2.66
C MET A 99 -7.83 5.14 3.73
N THR A 100 -7.18 5.52 4.83
CA THR A 100 -6.93 4.64 5.99
C THR A 100 -8.07 4.66 7.01
N ALA A 101 -8.91 5.71 7.00
CA ALA A 101 -10.08 5.80 7.85
C ALA A 101 -11.17 4.80 7.42
N ARG A 102 -11.72 4.03 8.36
CA ARG A 102 -12.98 3.29 8.14
C ARG A 102 -14.06 4.30 7.75
N ARG A 103 -14.51 4.25 6.49
CA ARG A 103 -15.69 5.02 6.06
C ARG A 103 -16.93 4.21 6.38
N ARG A 104 -17.75 4.69 7.32
CA ARG A 104 -19.11 4.18 7.51
C ARG A 104 -19.94 4.71 6.34
N ILE A 105 -20.23 3.86 5.36
CA ILE A 105 -21.18 4.16 4.29
C ILE A 105 -22.58 4.05 4.91
N VAL A 106 -23.31 5.16 4.98
CA VAL A 106 -24.74 5.18 5.34
C VAL A 106 -25.53 5.50 4.08
N LEU A 107 -26.62 4.76 3.85
CA LEU A 107 -27.59 5.11 2.82
C LEU A 107 -28.33 6.37 3.28
N LYS A 108 -28.45 7.37 2.41
CA LYS A 108 -29.37 8.49 2.66
C LYS A 108 -30.81 7.93 2.61
N PRO A 109 -31.70 8.36 3.51
CA PRO A 109 -33.13 8.04 3.39
C PRO A 109 -33.62 8.47 2.01
N VAL A 110 -34.45 7.63 1.40
CA VAL A 110 -35.19 7.98 0.19
C VAL A 110 -36.35 8.86 0.65
N GLU A 111 -36.38 10.12 0.21
CA GLU A 111 -37.62 10.90 0.16
C GLU A 111 -38.46 10.47 -1.04
#